data_AF-A0A443HJM6-F1
#
_entry.id   AF-A0A443HJM6-F1
#
_cell.length_a   1.000
_cell.length_b   1.000
_cell.length_c   1.000
_cell.angle_alpha   90.00
_cell.angle_beta   90.00
_cell.angle_gamma   90.00
#
_symmetry.space_group_name_H-M   'P 1'
#
loop_
_entity.id
_entity.type
_entity.pdbx_description
1 polymer ?
#
loop_
_entity_poly.entity_id
_entity_poly.type
_entity_poly.pdbx_seq_one_letter_code
_entity_poly.pdbx_strand_id
1 'polypeptide(L)'
;MESGWSESLSRFWDDMNLWLIGSQGHVKATIILNWQLVANINTVRGHVELYTLDRNRMPHLQQNIIVFPAPPAQAAAQQLVLTREEIFGGHVFQGQDPNDQFVFSIDLLREKATDALRLMNLVPA
;
A
#
# COMPACT_ATOMS: atom_id res chain seq x y z
N MET A 1 -8.24 -2.57 -0.75
CA MET A 1 -7.02 -1.93 -1.27
C MET A 1 -7.47 -0.84 -2.20
N GLU A 2 -6.93 0.36 -2.03
CA GLU A 2 -7.24 1.51 -2.87
C GLU A 2 -6.01 1.90 -3.69
N SER A 3 -6.22 2.36 -4.92
CA SER A 3 -5.16 2.95 -5.73
C SER A 3 -5.68 4.09 -6.58
N GLY A 4 -4.92 5.18 -6.65
CA GLY A 4 -5.21 6.23 -7.60
C GLY A 4 -4.33 7.46 -7.42
N TRP A 5 -4.78 8.56 -8.01
CA TRP A 5 -4.03 9.81 -8.06
C TRP A 5 -4.22 10.65 -6.80
N SER A 6 -3.20 11.45 -6.47
CA SER A 6 -3.11 12.25 -5.24
C SER A 6 -4.24 13.26 -5.06
N GLU A 7 -4.88 13.68 -6.14
CA GLU A 7 -6.08 14.52 -6.13
C GLU A 7 -7.24 13.85 -5.37
N SER A 8 -7.22 12.52 -5.25
CA SER A 8 -8.23 11.73 -4.54
C SER A 8 -7.77 11.25 -3.17
N LEU A 9 -6.60 11.65 -2.68
CA LEU A 9 -6.00 11.07 -1.47
C LEU A 9 -6.88 11.22 -0.23
N SER A 10 -7.56 12.37 -0.06
CA SER A 10 -8.47 12.54 1.07
C SER A 10 -9.62 11.54 1.06
N ARG A 11 -10.12 11.17 -0.13
CA ARG A 11 -11.17 10.15 -0.28
C ARG A 11 -10.64 8.76 0.07
N PHE A 12 -9.39 8.46 -0.27
CA PHE A 12 -8.77 7.18 0.10
C PHE A 12 -8.64 7.04 1.62
N TRP A 13 -8.40 8.13 2.35
CA TRP A 13 -8.40 8.10 3.81
C TRP A 13 -9.82 7.92 4.38
N ASP A 14 -10.83 8.54 3.78
CA ASP A 14 -12.24 8.31 4.16
C ASP A 14 -12.65 6.85 3.92
N ASP A 15 -12.31 6.29 2.76
CA ASP A 15 -12.57 4.89 2.42
C ASP A 15 -11.79 3.95 3.36
N MET A 16 -10.53 4.26 3.66
CA MET A 16 -9.72 3.51 4.63
C MET A 16 -10.36 3.51 6.03
N ASN A 17 -10.92 4.63 6.48
CA ASN A 17 -11.69 4.70 7.72
C ASN A 17 -12.93 3.81 7.67
N LEU A 18 -13.69 3.85 6.56
CA LEU A 18 -14.87 2.99 6.38
C LEU A 18 -14.50 1.50 6.41
N TRP A 19 -13.40 1.12 5.77
CA TRP A 19 -12.94 -0.27 5.78
C TRP A 19 -12.45 -0.69 7.16
N LEU A 20 -11.57 0.06 7.82
CA LEU A 20 -10.98 -0.37 9.09
C LEU A 20 -11.95 -0.23 10.26
N ILE A 21 -12.63 0.90 10.39
CA ILE A 21 -13.54 1.19 11.51
C ILE A 21 -14.94 0.65 11.22
N GLY A 22 -15.46 0.91 10.03
CA GLY A 22 -16.83 0.57 9.64
C GLY A 22 -17.08 -0.93 9.48
N SER A 23 -16.04 -1.72 9.15
CA SER A 23 -16.17 -3.18 9.01
C SER A 23 -16.29 -3.94 10.34
N GLN A 24 -16.28 -3.25 11.48
CA GLN A 24 -16.35 -3.89 12.81
C GLN A 24 -15.30 -4.99 13.02
N GLY A 25 -14.11 -4.82 12.44
CA GLY A 25 -12.98 -5.74 12.58
C GLY A 25 -12.95 -6.89 11.57
N HIS A 26 -13.79 -6.89 10.53
CA HIS A 26 -13.68 -7.83 9.42
C HIS A 26 -12.51 -7.51 8.49
N VAL A 27 -12.22 -6.22 8.26
CA VAL A 27 -10.99 -5.78 7.60
C VAL A 27 -9.94 -5.47 8.66
N LYS A 28 -8.75 -6.05 8.50
CA LYS A 28 -7.64 -5.90 9.45
C LYS A 28 -6.58 -4.91 8.96
N ALA A 29 -6.43 -4.78 7.66
CA ALA A 29 -5.47 -3.89 7.04
C ALA A 29 -6.00 -3.28 5.74
N THR A 30 -5.59 -2.05 5.45
CA THR A 30 -5.87 -1.36 4.19
C THR A 30 -4.57 -0.90 3.56
N ILE A 31 -4.37 -1.24 2.28
CA ILE A 31 -3.26 -0.76 1.46
C ILE A 31 -3.78 0.40 0.59
N ILE A 32 -3.09 1.53 0.62
CA ILE A 32 -3.32 2.68 -0.27
C ILE A 32 -2.10 2.85 -1.17
N LEU A 33 -2.30 2.80 -2.48
CA LEU A 33 -1.31 3.16 -3.50
C LEU A 33 -1.63 4.54 -4.05
N ASN A 34 -0.82 5.53 -3.70
CA ASN A 34 -1.00 6.90 -4.13
C ASN A 34 0.04 7.28 -5.19
N TRP A 35 -0.44 7.81 -6.31
CA TRP A 35 0.37 8.29 -7.45
C TRP A 35 0.25 9.80 -7.58
N GLN A 36 1.34 10.47 -7.91
CA GLN A 36 1.36 11.93 -8.07
C GLN A 36 2.06 12.30 -9.36
N LEU A 37 1.35 12.94 -10.28
CA LEU A 37 1.95 13.56 -11.46
C LEU A 37 2.74 14.80 -11.01
N VAL A 38 4.02 14.87 -11.37
CA VAL A 38 4.85 16.04 -11.12
C VAL A 38 4.54 17.09 -12.19
N ALA A 39 4.00 18.24 -11.80
CA ALA A 39 3.55 19.26 -12.74
C ALA A 39 4.63 19.64 -13.78
N ASN A 40 4.20 19.78 -15.03
CA ASN A 40 5.01 20.23 -16.19
C ASN A 40 6.09 19.25 -16.68
N ILE A 41 6.18 18.06 -16.10
CA ILE A 41 6.97 16.94 -16.63
C ILE A 41 6.10 15.68 -16.58
N ASN A 42 6.18 14.78 -17.56
CA ASN A 42 5.35 13.56 -17.60
C ASN A 42 5.83 12.50 -16.58
N THR A 43 6.22 12.94 -15.39
CA THR A 43 6.92 12.15 -14.39
C THR A 43 6.00 11.88 -13.19
N VAL A 44 6.01 10.66 -12.67
CA VAL A 44 5.11 10.22 -11.60
C VAL A 44 5.89 9.77 -10.37
N ARG A 45 5.57 10.38 -9.23
CA ARG A 45 5.96 9.89 -7.91
C ARG A 45 4.90 8.92 -7.41
N GLY A 46 5.30 8.02 -6.51
CA GLY A 46 4.36 7.07 -5.94
C GLY A 46 4.81 6.60 -4.57
N HIS A 47 3.86 6.30 -3.71
CA HIS A 47 4.11 5.63 -2.43
C HIS A 47 2.97 4.67 -2.09
N VAL A 48 3.29 3.72 -1.21
CA VAL A 48 2.35 2.77 -0.64
C VAL A 48 2.25 2.99 0.86
N GLU A 49 1.03 3.06 1.36
CA GLU A 49 0.72 3.14 2.78
C GLU A 49 -0.01 1.86 3.21
N LEU A 50 0.40 1.28 4.34
CA LEU A 50 -0.34 0.23 5.03
C LEU A 50 -0.92 0.79 6.31
N TYR A 51 -2.25 0.75 6.42
CA TYR A 51 -2.97 1.09 7.64
C TYR A 51 -3.53 -0.15 8.32
N THR A 52 -3.39 -0.21 9.64
CA THR A 52 -4.04 -1.19 10.53
C THR A 52 -4.76 -0.44 11.65
N LEU A 53 -5.49 -1.15 12.51
CA LEU A 53 -6.02 -0.57 13.74
C LEU A 53 -5.04 -0.74 14.90
N ASP A 54 -4.79 0.33 15.65
CA ASP A 54 -4.04 0.25 16.90
C ASP A 54 -4.88 -0.36 18.03
N ARG A 55 -4.29 -0.40 19.24
CA ARG A 55 -4.95 -0.92 20.45
C ARG A 55 -6.20 -0.13 20.86
N ASN A 56 -6.33 1.13 20.44
CA ASN A 56 -7.48 1.99 20.69
C ASN A 56 -8.54 1.89 19.58
N ARG A 57 -8.35 0.98 18.61
CA ARG A 57 -9.17 0.85 17.39
C ARG A 57 -9.17 2.11 16.53
N MET A 58 -8.05 2.83 16.52
CA MET A 58 -7.82 3.97 15.64
C MET A 58 -6.91 3.53 14.47
N PRO A 59 -7.16 4.02 13.24
CA PRO A 59 -6.26 3.79 12.12
C PRO A 59 -4.84 4.26 12.43
N HIS A 60 -3.88 3.40 12.16
CA HIS A 60 -2.46 3.60 12.38
C HIS A 60 -1.69 3.27 11.11
N LEU A 61 -0.83 4.19 10.68
CA LEU A 61 0.07 3.98 9.55
C LEU A 61 1.22 3.07 10.00
N GLN A 62 1.16 1.80 9.60
CA GLN A 62 2.12 0.77 9.96
C GLN A 62 3.37 0.81 9.07
N GLN A 63 3.19 1.02 7.76
CA GLN A 63 4.29 1.13 6.79
C GLN A 63 3.99 2.23 5.79
N ASN A 64 5.03 2.97 5.40
CA ASN A 64 5.01 3.93 4.31
C ASN A 64 6.27 3.75 3.47
N ILE A 65 6.12 3.40 2.19
CA ILE A 65 7.24 3.08 1.31
C ILE A 65 7.12 3.89 0.01
N ILE A 66 8.20 4.57 -0.35
CA ILE A 66 8.31 5.28 -1.62
C ILE A 66 8.48 4.25 -2.75
N VAL A 67 7.54 4.24 -3.69
CA VAL A 67 7.61 3.44 -4.92
C VAL A 67 8.47 4.18 -5.95
N PHE A 68 8.15 5.46 -6.22
CA PHE A 68 8.93 6.33 -7.08
C PHE A 68 9.22 7.68 -6.40
N PRO A 69 10.48 8.17 -6.44
CA PRO A 69 11.61 7.59 -7.18
C PRO A 69 12.11 6.27 -6.58
N ALA A 70 12.60 5.39 -7.45
CA ALA A 70 13.22 4.15 -7.00
C ALA A 70 14.53 4.47 -6.25
N PRO A 71 14.88 3.72 -5.18
CA PRO A 71 16.13 3.91 -4.49
C PRO A 71 17.31 3.53 -5.40
N PRO A 72 18.55 3.95 -5.06
CA PRO A 72 19.75 3.54 -5.78
C PRO A 72 19.87 2.01 -5.87
N ALA A 73 20.49 1.50 -6.94
CA ALA A 73 20.58 0.06 -7.19
C ALA A 73 21.31 -0.74 -6.08
N GLN A 74 22.07 -0.09 -5.20
CA GLN A 74 22.75 -0.71 -4.06
C GLN A 74 21.90 -0.70 -2.78
N ALA A 75 20.71 -0.09 -2.80
CA ALA A 75 19.82 -0.07 -1.65
C ALA A 75 19.25 -1.47 -1.37
N ALA A 76 18.91 -1.73 -0.11
CA ALA A 76 18.23 -2.95 0.27
C ALA A 76 16.86 -3.04 -0.41
N ALA A 77 16.44 -4.27 -0.76
CA ALA A 77 15.12 -4.52 -1.31
C ALA A 77 14.04 -4.05 -0.33
N GLN A 78 13.08 -3.29 -0.83
CA GLN A 78 11.97 -2.78 -0.03
C GLN A 78 10.78 -3.73 -0.14
N GLN A 79 10.11 -3.93 1.00
CA GLN A 79 9.07 -4.92 1.15
C GLN A 79 7.90 -4.33 1.92
N LEU A 80 6.68 -4.60 1.45
CA LEU A 80 5.48 -4.40 2.25
C LEU A 80 5.18 -5.72 2.95
N VAL A 81 5.17 -5.72 4.28
CA VAL A 81 4.98 -6.94 5.07
C VAL A 81 3.62 -6.90 5.75
N LEU A 82 2.82 -7.94 5.56
CA LEU A 82 1.56 -8.14 6.27
C LEU A 82 1.60 -9.47 7.03
N THR A 83 0.90 -9.57 8.14
CA THR A 83 0.70 -10.86 8.81
C THR A 83 -0.41 -11.66 8.12
N ARG A 84 -0.47 -12.96 8.39
CA ARG A 84 -1.57 -13.83 7.96
C ARG A 84 -2.92 -13.31 8.45
N GLU A 85 -3.00 -12.89 9.71
CA GLU A 85 -4.22 -12.31 10.25
C GLU A 85 -4.61 -11.01 9.54
N GLU A 86 -3.65 -10.15 9.19
CA GLU A 86 -3.94 -8.91 8.47
C GLU A 86 -4.54 -9.16 7.08
N ILE A 87 -4.15 -10.26 6.42
CA ILE A 87 -4.67 -10.64 5.09
C ILE A 87 -6.01 -11.38 5.18
N PHE A 88 -6.11 -12.37 6.07
CA PHE A 88 -7.23 -13.32 6.10
C PHE A 88 -8.24 -13.06 7.23
N GLY A 89 -7.96 -12.09 8.11
CA GLY A 89 -8.76 -11.83 9.29
C GLY A 89 -8.76 -13.00 10.28
N GLY A 90 -9.85 -13.13 11.06
CA GLY A 90 -10.01 -14.20 12.05
C GLY A 90 -10.24 -15.60 11.48
N HIS A 91 -10.21 -15.77 10.15
CA HIS A 91 -10.36 -17.06 9.47
C HIS A 91 -9.01 -17.73 9.20
N VAL A 92 -8.00 -17.45 10.03
CA VAL A 92 -6.70 -18.16 9.98
C VAL A 92 -6.99 -19.66 10.06
N PHE A 93 -6.57 -20.41 9.04
CA PHE A 93 -6.83 -21.85 8.93
C PHE A 93 -6.26 -22.57 10.17
N GLN A 94 -6.98 -23.57 10.69
CA GLN A 94 -6.55 -24.33 11.86
C GLN A 94 -5.10 -24.83 11.68
N GLY A 95 -4.26 -24.56 12.69
CA GLY A 95 -2.86 -24.97 12.71
C GLY A 95 -1.88 -24.00 12.05
N GLN A 96 -2.32 -22.83 11.57
CA GLN A 96 -1.43 -21.79 11.05
C GLN A 96 -1.21 -20.67 12.06
N ASP A 97 0.00 -20.09 12.08
CA ASP A 97 0.33 -18.96 12.94
C ASP A 97 -0.27 -17.67 12.35
N PRO A 98 -1.12 -16.94 13.09
CA PRO A 98 -1.64 -15.64 12.69
C PRO A 98 -0.54 -14.62 12.35
N ASN A 99 0.66 -14.77 12.93
CA ASN A 99 1.80 -13.87 12.77
C ASN A 99 2.72 -14.23 11.59
N ASP A 100 2.42 -15.29 10.85
CA ASP A 100 3.14 -15.63 9.62
C ASP A 100 3.23 -14.40 8.71
N GLN A 101 4.45 -14.06 8.26
CA GLN A 101 4.67 -12.90 7.42
C GLN A 101 4.47 -13.22 5.95
N PHE A 102 3.66 -12.40 5.30
CA PHE A 102 3.49 -12.33 3.85
C PHE A 102 4.20 -11.09 3.33
N VAL A 103 5.17 -11.33 2.46
CA VAL A 103 6.09 -10.30 1.96
C VAL A 103 5.72 -9.97 0.52
N PHE A 104 5.37 -8.72 0.26
CA PHE A 104 5.09 -8.20 -1.07
C PHE A 104 6.26 -7.35 -1.57
N SER A 105 6.77 -7.69 -2.76
CA SER A 105 7.93 -7.01 -3.35
C SER A 105 7.56 -5.63 -3.89
N ILE A 106 8.22 -4.59 -3.39
CA ILE A 106 8.09 -3.24 -3.94
C ILE A 106 8.78 -3.12 -5.30
N ASP A 107 9.82 -3.90 -5.57
CA ASP A 107 10.48 -3.90 -6.87
C ASP A 107 9.58 -4.48 -7.96
N LEU A 108 8.82 -5.54 -7.65
CA LEU A 108 7.81 -6.06 -8.57
C LEU A 108 6.68 -5.03 -8.80
N LEU A 109 6.26 -4.32 -7.75
CA LEU A 109 5.31 -3.22 -7.89
C LEU A 109 5.85 -2.12 -8.81
N ARG A 110 7.12 -1.72 -8.67
CA ARG A 110 7.78 -0.74 -9.54
C ARG A 110 7.80 -1.20 -11.00
N GLU A 111 8.12 -2.47 -11.25
CA GLU A 111 8.11 -3.03 -12.60
C GLU A 111 6.72 -2.90 -13.23
N LYS A 112 5.68 -3.39 -12.55
CA LYS A 112 4.30 -3.34 -13.06
C LYS A 112 3.78 -1.92 -13.18
N ALA A 113 4.10 -1.05 -12.24
CA ALA A 113 3.74 0.36 -12.31
C ALA A 113 4.44 1.06 -13.48
N THR A 114 5.71 0.75 -13.76
CA THR A 114 6.43 1.31 -14.92
C THR A 114 5.76 0.93 -16.23
N ASP A 115 5.35 -0.32 -16.38
CA ASP A 115 4.63 -0.77 -17.58
C ASP A 115 3.27 -0.06 -17.71
N ALA A 116 2.51 0.07 -16.62
CA ALA A 116 1.23 0.77 -16.62
C ALA A 116 1.39 2.27 -16.94
N LEU A 117 2.39 2.95 -16.36
CA LEU A 117 2.69 4.36 -16.64
C LEU A 117 3.09 4.58 -18.09
N ARG A 118 3.88 3.66 -18.67
CA ARG A 118 4.28 3.73 -20.08
C ARG A 118 3.06 3.73 -21.01
N LEU A 119 2.02 2.93 -20.71
CA LEU A 119 0.77 2.92 -21.49
C LEU A 119 0.03 4.27 -21.45
N MET A 120 0.31 5.11 -20.46
CA MET A 120 -0.28 6.45 -20.29
C MET A 120 0.63 7.57 -20.82
N ASN A 121 1.77 7.24 -21.45
CA ASN A 121 2.83 8.18 -21.83
C ASN A 121 3.45 8.94 -20.63
N LEU A 122 3.49 8.27 -19.47
CA LEU A 122 4.09 8.75 -18.24
C LEU A 122 5.37 7.97 -17.93
N VAL A 123 6.25 8.58 -17.13
CA VAL A 123 7.56 8.05 -16.75
C VAL A 123 7.65 8.05 -15.22
N PRO A 124 8.19 7.00 -14.58
CA PRO A 124 8.46 7.05 -13.14
C PRO A 124 9.50 8.12 -12.78
N ALA A 125 9.36 8.70 -11.58
CA ALA A 125 10.31 9.67 -11.01
C ALA A 125 11.65 9.07 -10.62
#